data_AF-D9WTW1-F1
#
_entry.id   AF-D9WTW1-F1
#
_cell.length_a   1.000
_cell.length_b   1.000
_cell.length_c   1.000
_cell.angle_alpha   90.00
_cell.angle_beta   90.00
_cell.angle_gamma   90.00
#
_symmetry.space_group_name_H-M   'P 1'
#
loop_
_entity.id
_entity.type
_entity.pdbx_description
1 polymer ?
#
loop_
_entity_poly.entity_id
_entity_poly.type
_entity_poly.pdbx_seq_one_letter_code
_entity_poly.pdbx_strand_id
1 'polypeptide(L)' 'LLAAIRTQVYRQSLPLATGNLPIVLGELGPAAGVTGAARLISDHLFSPA' A
#
# COMPACT_ATOMS: atom_id res chain seq x y z
N LEU A 1 -5.38 -0.74 16.63
CA LEU A 1 -4.96 0.20 15.55
C LEU A 1 -5.71 -0.07 14.24
N LEU A 2 -5.59 -1.26 13.64
CA LEU A 2 -6.31 -1.62 12.40
C LEU A 2 -7.84 -1.45 12.49
N ALA A 3 -8.46 -1.77 13.64
CA ALA A 3 -9.88 -1.55 13.85
C ALA A 3 -10.28 -0.07 13.76
N ALA A 4 -9.46 0.84 14.31
CA ALA A 4 -9.70 2.28 14.22
C ALA A 4 -9.50 2.80 12.78
N ILE A 5 -8.51 2.25 12.06
CA ILE A 5 -8.28 2.56 10.64
C ILE A 5 -9.48 2.12 9.79
N ARG A 6 -10.00 0.89 9.99
CA ARG A 6 -11.23 0.41 9.30
C ARG A 6 -12.40 1.35 9.53
N THR A 7 -12.64 1.76 10.77
CA THR A 7 -13.73 2.69 11.10
C THR A 7 -13.61 4.01 10.34
N GLN A 8 -12.40 4.56 10.20
CA GLN A 8 -12.20 5.82 9.48
C GLN A 8 -12.35 5.65 7.97
N VAL A 9 -11.76 4.61 7.39
CA VAL A 9 -11.81 4.34 5.95
C VAL A 9 -13.25 4.12 5.47
N TYR A 10 -14.05 3.39 6.25
CA TYR A 10 -15.46 3.13 5.92
C TYR A 10 -16.36 4.36 6.08
N ARG A 11 -15.99 5.33 6.94
CA ARG A 11 -16.72 6.60 7.09
C ARG A 11 -16.48 7.55 5.93
N GLN A 12 -15.29 7.55 5.34
CA GLN A 12 -14.91 8.49 4.29
C GLN A 12 -15.21 7.99 2.87
N SER A 13 -15.44 6.69 2.70
CA SER A 13 -15.57 6.05 1.39
C SER A 13 -16.99 5.55 1.16
N LEU A 14 -17.44 5.51 -0.10
CA LEU A 14 -18.72 4.90 -0.46
C LEU A 14 -18.74 3.42 -0.05
N PRO A 15 -19.81 2.90 0.59
CA PRO A 15 -19.88 1.50 1.04
C PRO A 15 -19.64 0.48 -0.09
N LEU A 16 -20.05 0.82 -1.33
CA LEU A 16 -19.84 0.00 -2.53
C LEU A 16 -18.37 -0.10 -2.95
N ALA A 17 -17.53 0.87 -2.60
CA ALA A 17 -16.10 0.87 -2.91
C ALA A 17 -15.26 0.12 -1.86
N THR A 18 -15.78 -0.08 -0.64
CA THR A 18 -15.00 -0.64 0.49
C THR A 18 -15.45 -2.02 0.95
N GLY A 19 -16.54 -2.57 0.40
CA GLY A 19 -17.12 -3.85 0.83
C GLY A 19 -16.14 -5.03 0.85
N ASN A 20 -15.17 -5.06 -0.07
CA ASN A 20 -14.17 -6.14 -0.18
C ASN A 20 -12.72 -5.62 -0.05
N LEU A 21 -12.50 -4.43 0.49
CA LEU A 21 -11.15 -3.84 0.59
C LEU A 21 -10.36 -4.47 1.76
N PRO A 22 -9.27 -5.23 1.51
CA PRO A 22 -8.44 -5.74 2.58
C PRO A 22 -7.53 -4.63 3.15
N ILE A 23 -7.42 -4.57 4.49
CA ILE A 23 -6.44 -3.72 5.18
C ILE A 23 -5.46 -4.64 5.88
N VAL A 24 -4.21 -4.68 5.39
CA VAL A 24 -3.16 -5.59 5.86
C VAL A 24 -1.93 -4.81 6.30
N LEU A 25 -1.06 -5.47 7.06
CA LEU A 25 0.26 -4.92 7.42
C LEU A 25 1.26 -5.23 6.31
N GLY A 26 2.22 -4.33 6.11
CA GLY A 26 3.33 -4.58 5.19
C GLY A 26 4.23 -5.70 5.70
N GLU A 27 4.60 -6.62 4.81
CA GLU A 27 5.33 -7.84 5.19
C GLU A 27 6.86 -7.66 5.20
N LEU A 28 7.39 -6.69 4.44
CA LEU A 28 8.83 -6.48 4.27
C LEU A 28 9.52 -5.80 5.46
N GLY A 29 8.75 -5.30 6.43
CA GLY A 29 9.28 -4.69 7.65
C GLY A 29 10.34 -3.59 7.36
N PRO A 30 11.47 -3.56 8.09
CA PRO A 30 12.52 -2.56 7.90
C PRO A 30 13.15 -2.56 6.50
N ALA A 31 13.11 -3.67 5.78
CA ALA A 31 13.70 -3.79 4.45
C ALA A 31 12.82 -3.21 3.32
N ALA A 32 11.56 -2.85 3.63
CA ALA A 32 10.61 -2.34 2.64
C ALA A 32 11.16 -1.12 1.88
N GLY A 33 11.83 -0.20 2.60
CA GLY A 33 12.38 1.03 2.02
C GLY A 33 13.48 0.76 1.00
N VAL A 34 14.48 -0.04 1.36
CA VAL A 34 15.59 -0.38 0.45
C VAL A 34 15.11 -1.20 -0.75
N THR A 35 14.15 -2.10 -0.54
CA THR A 35 13.56 -2.91 -1.62
C THR A 35 12.81 -2.04 -2.63
N GLY A 36 12.00 -1.08 -2.13
CA GLY A 36 11.31 -0.11 -2.98
C GLY A 36 12.28 0.79 -3.75
N ALA A 37 13.35 1.27 -3.09
CA ALA A 37 14.36 2.10 -3.74
C ALA A 37 15.07 1.34 -4.88
N ALA A 38 15.48 0.09 -4.64
CA ALA A 38 16.07 -0.74 -5.67
C ALA A 38 15.12 -0.97 -6.86
N ARG A 39 13.82 -1.21 -6.58
CA ARG A 39 12.79 -1.35 -7.61
C ARG A 39 12.66 -0.08 -8.45
N LEU A 40 12.57 1.09 -7.82
CA LEU A 40 12.43 2.38 -8.51
C LEU A 40 13.64 2.70 -9.41
N ILE A 41 14.85 2.48 -8.90
CA ILE A 41 16.08 2.69 -9.68
C ILE A 41 16.10 1.73 -10.87
N SER A 42 15.74 0.46 -10.66
CA SER A 42 15.67 -0.53 -11.73
C SER A 42 14.65 -0.13 -12.81
N ASP A 43 13.44 0.29 -12.40
CA ASP A 43 12.42 0.76 -13.34
C ASP A 43 12.89 1.96 -14.16
N HIS A 44 13.64 2.89 -13.55
CA HIS A 44 14.21 4.01 -14.27
C HIS A 44 15.29 3.59 -15.27
N LEU A 45 16.21 2.71 -14.87
CA LEU A 45 17.29 2.21 -15.73
C LEU A 45 16.78 1.41 -16.93
N PHE A 46 15.65 0.72 -16.78
CA PHE A 46 15.06 -0.11 -17.83
C PHE A 46 13.83 0.54 -18.49
N SER A 47 13.56 1.83 -18.25
CA SER A 47 12.47 2.53 -18.93
C SER A 47 12.77 2.62 -20.43
N PRO A 48 11.78 2.37 -21.31
CA PRO A 48 11.93 2.64 -22.73
C PRO A 48 12.17 4.15 -22.96
N ALA A 49 12.92 4.45 -24.03
CA ALA A 49 13.29 5.80 -24.46
C ALA A 49 12.15 6.55 -25.17
#